data_AF-A0A1Z5J645-F1
#
_entry.id   AF-A0A1Z5J645-F1
#
_cell.length_a   1.000
_cell.length_b   1.000
_cell.length_c   1.000
_cell.angle_alpha   90.00
_cell.angle_beta   90.00
_cell.angle_gamma   90.00
#
_symmetry.space_group_name_H-M   'P 1'
#
loop_
_entity.id
_entity.type
_entity.pdbx_description
1 polymer ?
#
loop_
_entity_poly.entity_id
_entity_poly.type
_entity_poly.pdbx_seq_one_letter_code
_entity_poly.pdbx_strand_id
1 'polypeptide(L)'
;MSNERPELSKPLLDSRLPLDLRRTFYAVFVEAYELFNQNRTIDSVLAVVPVLHQRVTEAVTAHPVLASTIFKDFFKWSLLEVFIEKTHFFCQDTIRFLIETNPDALLWAHRADDGFGRTAPINMLAENGRSKLLLWVAERYPWVLQHRQCRTMPPHLAMVRSYTDSGICDAGTIRKFYELYPQGLREKSKLDSEPKYPLAAILEGNAEPPADLVIWMAEQYPKAIYHEWNTGYTVLHEVCYLMANKQNHARLPCMCTANMANICRFLIAEHPCLIRKQVRGRGTLPIHMLAKSCNRPLVQEMAILLMKAFPDCVNASDLRSIPFIEQVHPLIIDELEIDQEILMLTQILQSMEKAVLLMKDQSCFTSRPNSSLFNAAAETFCSWAILQVSVILPTRKRQVTDRIAGLCRLIEGEDDPNEEWEVAVHGGDDTNMRNFEGSIFEYNIREGIMPGTTDDKDDCSKDDFSDSDNEASDNSYEGEEDSEASEPQPGNANNNNSTEQVEDRSAIDYFTIADRLGFGRIE
;
A
#
# COMPACT_ATOMS: atom_id res chain seq x y z
N MET A 1 -30.65 -19.15 -10.71
CA MET A 1 -30.52 -20.38 -9.90
C MET A 1 -30.79 -19.97 -8.47
N SER A 2 -31.87 -20.47 -7.88
CA SER A 2 -32.26 -20.19 -6.50
C SER A 2 -31.25 -20.84 -5.56
N ASN A 3 -30.41 -20.02 -4.92
CA ASN A 3 -29.46 -20.48 -3.91
C ASN A 3 -30.21 -20.81 -2.62
N GLU A 4 -30.81 -21.98 -2.54
CA GLU A 4 -31.13 -22.58 -1.24
C GLU A 4 -29.80 -22.81 -0.53
N ARG A 5 -29.45 -21.92 0.40
CA ARG A 5 -28.26 -22.09 1.24
C ARG A 5 -28.46 -23.35 2.09
N PRO A 6 -27.50 -24.30 2.09
CA PRO A 6 -27.58 -25.47 2.94
C PRO A 6 -27.81 -25.10 4.42
N GLU A 7 -28.50 -25.97 5.16
CA GLU A 7 -28.73 -25.83 6.61
C GLU A 7 -27.42 -25.65 7.42
N LEU A 8 -26.26 -26.01 6.84
CA LEU A 8 -24.92 -25.88 7.43
C LEU A 8 -24.36 -24.44 7.45
N SER A 9 -25.09 -23.47 6.91
CA SER A 9 -24.65 -22.06 6.85
C SER A 9 -24.53 -21.38 8.22
N LYS A 10 -25.21 -21.90 9.26
CA LYS A 10 -25.16 -21.35 10.63
C LYS A 10 -24.24 -22.18 11.53
N PRO A 11 -23.41 -21.53 12.36
CA PRO A 11 -22.55 -22.26 13.31
C PRO A 11 -23.40 -23.03 14.34
N LEU A 12 -23.02 -24.28 14.58
CA LEU A 12 -23.62 -25.15 15.58
C LEU A 12 -22.75 -25.17 16.84
N LEU A 13 -23.35 -24.90 18.01
CA LEU A 13 -22.62 -25.03 19.27
C LEU A 13 -22.33 -26.50 19.58
N ASP A 14 -21.12 -26.81 20.07
CA ASP A 14 -20.70 -28.15 20.49
C ASP A 14 -21.66 -28.79 21.51
N SER A 15 -22.26 -27.98 22.38
CA SER A 15 -23.29 -28.40 23.35
C SER A 15 -24.56 -28.98 22.71
N ARG A 16 -24.81 -28.73 21.41
CA ARG A 16 -25.93 -29.28 20.65
C ARG A 16 -25.59 -30.58 19.94
N LEU A 17 -24.32 -31.00 19.93
CA LEU A 17 -23.92 -32.27 19.37
C LEU A 17 -24.26 -33.44 20.31
N PRO A 18 -24.61 -34.61 19.76
CA PRO A 18 -24.56 -35.87 20.50
C PRO A 18 -23.21 -36.08 21.18
N LEU A 19 -23.21 -36.69 22.37
CA LEU A 19 -22.01 -36.82 23.22
C LEU A 19 -20.81 -37.43 22.48
N ASP A 20 -21.04 -38.45 21.65
CA ASP A 20 -19.97 -39.11 20.90
C ASP A 20 -19.37 -38.18 19.84
N LEU A 21 -20.19 -37.42 19.11
CA LEU A 21 -19.71 -36.42 18.15
C LEU A 21 -19.00 -35.25 18.83
N ARG A 22 -19.49 -34.82 19.99
CA ARG A 22 -18.83 -33.79 20.80
C ARG A 22 -17.44 -34.24 21.25
N ARG A 23 -17.27 -35.51 21.65
CA ARG A 23 -15.97 -36.09 22.00
C ARG A 23 -15.04 -36.15 20.79
N THR A 24 -15.54 -36.57 19.64
CA THR A 24 -14.77 -36.58 18.39
C THR A 24 -14.31 -35.18 18.00
N PHE A 25 -15.22 -34.19 18.01
CA PHE A 25 -14.92 -32.79 17.75
C PHE A 25 -13.81 -32.27 18.68
N TYR A 26 -13.98 -32.48 19.99
CA TYR A 26 -13.01 -32.05 20.99
C TYR A 26 -11.63 -32.69 20.78
N ALA A 27 -11.59 -33.99 20.48
CA ALA A 27 -10.33 -34.71 20.25
C ALA A 27 -9.55 -34.14 19.07
N VAL A 28 -10.19 -33.97 17.90
CA VAL A 28 -9.49 -33.44 16.71
C VAL A 28 -9.12 -31.96 16.87
N PHE A 29 -9.94 -31.19 17.58
CA PHE A 29 -9.63 -29.80 17.87
C PHE A 29 -8.40 -29.65 18.77
N VAL A 30 -8.36 -30.38 19.89
CA VAL A 30 -7.23 -30.32 20.84
C VAL A 30 -5.95 -30.82 20.18
N GLU A 31 -6.03 -31.86 19.35
CA GLU A 31 -4.87 -32.35 18.60
C GLU A 31 -4.29 -31.28 17.67
N ALA A 32 -5.15 -30.48 17.02
CA ALA A 32 -4.70 -29.35 16.20
C ALA A 32 -4.16 -28.18 17.05
N TYR A 33 -4.84 -27.86 18.15
CA TYR A 33 -4.46 -26.77 19.06
C TYR A 33 -3.09 -27.01 19.71
N GLU A 34 -2.82 -28.25 20.12
CA GLU A 34 -1.62 -28.66 20.85
C GLU A 34 -0.49 -29.15 19.92
N LEU A 35 -0.63 -29.02 18.60
CA LEU A 35 0.30 -29.60 17.61
C LEU A 35 1.76 -29.26 17.91
N PHE A 36 2.08 -27.98 18.17
CA PHE A 36 3.44 -27.53 18.48
C PHE A 36 3.84 -27.77 19.94
N ASN A 37 2.89 -27.79 20.86
CA ASN A 37 3.17 -28.09 22.27
C ASN A 37 3.60 -29.56 22.46
N GLN A 38 3.02 -30.46 21.65
CA GLN A 38 3.35 -31.89 21.67
C GLN A 38 4.56 -32.24 20.80
N ASN A 39 4.88 -31.41 19.80
CA ASN A 39 5.95 -31.67 18.83
C ASN A 39 6.97 -30.53 18.82
N ARG A 40 8.04 -30.70 19.60
CA ARG A 40 9.06 -29.66 19.82
C ARG A 40 9.96 -29.37 18.61
N THR A 41 9.93 -30.20 17.57
CA THR A 41 10.78 -30.04 16.38
C THR A 41 9.94 -29.97 15.10
N ILE A 42 10.44 -29.24 14.11
CA ILE A 42 9.80 -29.13 12.78
C ILE A 42 9.60 -30.51 12.15
N ASP A 43 10.61 -31.40 12.25
CA ASP A 43 10.51 -32.76 11.72
C ASP A 43 9.42 -33.59 12.41
N SER A 44 9.25 -33.42 13.72
CA SER A 44 8.17 -34.07 14.48
C SER A 44 6.81 -33.56 14.03
N VAL A 45 6.67 -32.25 13.83
CA VAL A 45 5.44 -31.65 13.29
C VAL A 45 5.14 -32.21 11.90
N LEU A 46 6.14 -32.22 11.00
CA LEU A 46 5.98 -32.73 9.63
C LEU A 46 5.58 -34.21 9.59
N ALA A 47 6.05 -35.02 10.54
CA ALA A 47 5.65 -36.43 10.65
C ALA A 47 4.20 -36.61 11.12
N VAL A 48 3.70 -35.72 11.99
CA VAL A 48 2.34 -35.80 12.57
C VAL A 48 1.28 -35.20 11.65
N VAL A 49 1.63 -34.17 10.86
CA VAL A 49 0.69 -33.45 9.99
C VAL A 49 -0.14 -34.37 9.07
N PRO A 50 0.43 -35.37 8.36
CA PRO A 50 -0.34 -36.29 7.53
C PRO A 50 -1.32 -37.15 8.34
N VAL A 51 -0.93 -37.55 9.55
CA VAL A 51 -1.78 -38.35 10.44
C VAL A 51 -2.96 -37.52 10.94
N LEU A 52 -2.70 -36.28 11.36
CA LEU A 52 -3.73 -35.34 11.76
C LEU A 52 -4.69 -35.03 10.59
N HIS A 53 -4.15 -34.78 9.39
CA HIS A 53 -4.95 -34.57 8.18
C HIS A 53 -5.88 -35.74 7.89
N GLN A 54 -5.36 -36.97 7.95
CA GLN A 54 -6.16 -38.18 7.73
C GLN A 54 -7.28 -38.29 8.78
N ARG A 55 -6.97 -38.12 10.06
CA ARG A 55 -7.96 -38.20 11.15
C ARG A 55 -9.08 -37.18 11.00
N VAL A 56 -8.74 -35.92 10.69
CA VAL A 56 -9.73 -34.87 10.46
C VAL A 56 -10.59 -35.21 9.24
N THR A 57 -9.96 -35.64 8.15
CA THR A 57 -10.67 -36.03 6.93
C THR A 57 -11.66 -37.16 7.19
N GLU A 58 -11.24 -38.22 7.88
CA GLU A 58 -12.09 -39.36 8.25
C GLU A 58 -13.27 -38.92 9.14
N ALA A 59 -12.99 -38.15 10.20
CA ALA A 59 -14.01 -37.70 11.15
C ALA A 59 -15.05 -36.79 10.49
N VAL A 60 -14.60 -35.80 9.72
CA VAL A 60 -15.48 -34.81 9.06
C VAL A 60 -16.24 -35.44 7.88
N THR A 61 -15.62 -36.35 7.13
CA THR A 61 -16.32 -37.08 6.06
C THR A 61 -17.43 -37.97 6.62
N ALA A 62 -17.17 -38.64 7.74
CA ALA A 62 -18.19 -39.43 8.42
C ALA A 62 -19.31 -38.55 9.03
N HIS A 63 -18.94 -37.37 9.52
CA HIS A 63 -19.85 -36.45 10.22
C HIS A 63 -19.63 -34.99 9.79
N PRO A 64 -20.21 -34.54 8.66
CA PRO A 64 -19.98 -33.18 8.13
C PRO A 64 -20.36 -32.05 9.09
N VAL A 65 -21.27 -32.32 10.03
CA VAL A 65 -21.67 -31.38 11.10
C VAL A 65 -20.47 -30.91 11.95
N LEU A 66 -19.39 -31.69 12.03
CA LEU A 66 -18.17 -31.32 12.76
C LEU A 66 -17.49 -30.10 12.14
N ALA A 67 -17.48 -29.97 10.81
CA ALA A 67 -16.98 -28.78 10.13
C ALA A 67 -17.89 -27.55 10.33
N SER A 68 -19.10 -27.77 10.85
CA SER A 68 -20.04 -26.70 11.18
C SER A 68 -20.10 -26.38 12.69
N THR A 69 -19.26 -27.02 13.50
CA THR A 69 -19.32 -26.91 14.96
C THR A 69 -18.35 -25.84 15.49
N ILE A 70 -18.79 -25.06 16.48
CA ILE A 70 -17.99 -24.12 17.26
C ILE A 70 -18.09 -24.44 18.76
N PHE A 71 -17.06 -24.12 19.54
CA PHE A 71 -17.14 -24.24 20.99
C PHE A 71 -18.11 -23.23 21.61
N LYS A 72 -18.81 -23.64 22.68
CA LYS A 72 -19.57 -22.71 23.51
C LYS A 72 -18.68 -21.81 24.35
N ASP A 73 -17.67 -22.39 25.01
CA ASP A 73 -16.95 -21.75 26.13
C ASP A 73 -15.53 -21.30 25.75
N PHE A 74 -14.93 -21.89 24.71
CA PHE A 74 -13.53 -21.67 24.31
C PHE A 74 -13.45 -20.78 23.06
N PHE A 75 -13.30 -19.45 23.25
CA PHE A 75 -13.19 -18.41 22.19
C PHE A 75 -14.23 -18.45 21.05
N LYS A 76 -15.22 -19.35 21.14
CA LYS A 76 -16.16 -19.73 20.07
C LYS A 76 -15.50 -20.21 18.78
N TRP A 77 -14.33 -20.85 18.89
CA TRP A 77 -13.60 -21.35 17.73
C TRP A 77 -14.20 -22.62 17.13
N SER A 78 -14.14 -22.68 15.80
CA SER A 78 -14.38 -23.83 14.93
C SER A 78 -13.09 -24.62 14.68
N LEU A 79 -13.22 -25.77 14.01
CA LEU A 79 -12.04 -26.48 13.49
C LEU A 79 -11.26 -25.63 12.48
N LEU A 80 -11.95 -24.88 11.62
CA LEU A 80 -11.27 -24.05 10.63
C LEU A 80 -10.37 -23.01 11.32
N GLU A 81 -10.88 -22.34 12.35
CA GLU A 81 -10.14 -21.31 13.10
C GLU A 81 -8.91 -21.87 13.80
N VAL A 82 -9.04 -22.98 14.52
CA VAL A 82 -7.87 -23.56 15.21
C VAL A 82 -6.79 -24.01 14.23
N PHE A 83 -7.18 -24.55 13.06
CA PHE A 83 -6.20 -24.91 12.04
C PHE A 83 -5.52 -23.68 11.45
N ILE A 84 -6.26 -22.61 11.19
CA ILE A 84 -5.68 -21.34 10.72
C ILE A 84 -4.77 -20.72 11.78
N GLU A 85 -5.14 -20.75 13.04
CA GLU A 85 -4.41 -20.02 14.07
C GLU A 85 -3.23 -20.82 14.65
N LYS A 86 -3.40 -22.11 14.90
CA LYS A 86 -2.44 -22.90 15.68
C LYS A 86 -1.52 -23.80 14.87
N THR A 87 -1.81 -24.05 13.59
CA THR A 87 -1.00 -24.98 12.78
C THR A 87 -0.02 -24.31 11.82
N HIS A 88 0.03 -22.96 11.82
CA HIS A 88 0.88 -22.16 10.92
C HIS A 88 0.81 -22.68 9.46
N PHE A 89 1.93 -22.81 8.74
CA PHE A 89 1.92 -23.18 7.32
C PHE A 89 1.84 -24.69 7.04
N PHE A 90 1.76 -25.54 8.07
CA PHE A 90 1.94 -26.98 7.91
C PHE A 90 0.66 -27.72 7.47
N CYS A 91 -0.53 -27.28 7.88
CA CYS A 91 -1.77 -28.00 7.60
C CYS A 91 -2.62 -27.38 6.48
N GLN A 92 -1.98 -26.88 5.40
CA GLN A 92 -2.71 -26.22 4.30
C GLN A 92 -3.78 -27.12 3.66
N ASP A 93 -3.48 -28.42 3.49
CA ASP A 93 -4.42 -29.38 2.91
C ASP A 93 -5.64 -29.61 3.82
N THR A 94 -5.43 -29.64 5.13
CA THR A 94 -6.54 -29.75 6.10
C THR A 94 -7.39 -28.50 6.12
N ILE A 95 -6.78 -27.30 6.12
CA ILE A 95 -7.51 -26.03 6.06
C ILE A 95 -8.35 -25.99 4.78
N ARG A 96 -7.75 -26.34 3.64
CA ARG A 96 -8.45 -26.40 2.36
C ARG A 96 -9.62 -27.37 2.39
N PHE A 97 -9.42 -28.59 2.89
CA PHE A 97 -10.47 -29.60 3.04
C PHE A 97 -11.65 -29.10 3.90
N LEU A 98 -11.36 -28.42 5.01
CA LEU A 98 -12.39 -27.84 5.89
C LEU A 98 -13.18 -26.74 5.17
N ILE A 99 -12.51 -25.88 4.39
CA ILE A 99 -13.17 -24.86 3.56
C ILE A 99 -14.04 -25.50 2.47
N GLU A 100 -13.55 -26.55 1.80
CA GLU A 100 -14.32 -27.29 0.79
C GLU A 100 -15.56 -27.95 1.40
N THR A 101 -15.47 -28.40 2.65
CA THR A 101 -16.61 -28.99 3.36
C THR A 101 -17.64 -27.96 3.79
N ASN A 102 -17.21 -26.79 4.27
CA ASN A 102 -18.09 -25.72 4.72
C ASN A 102 -17.51 -24.32 4.44
N PRO A 103 -17.74 -23.74 3.24
CA PRO A 103 -17.18 -22.44 2.89
C PRO A 103 -17.84 -21.28 3.65
N ASP A 104 -19.07 -21.42 4.16
CA ASP A 104 -19.73 -20.40 5.00
C ASP A 104 -18.95 -20.14 6.29
N ALA A 105 -18.18 -21.12 6.78
CA ALA A 105 -17.34 -20.96 7.96
C ALA A 105 -16.29 -19.85 7.81
N LEU A 106 -15.89 -19.51 6.58
CA LEU A 106 -14.97 -18.39 6.31
C LEU A 106 -15.51 -17.03 6.80
N LEU A 107 -16.83 -16.91 6.96
CA LEU A 107 -17.52 -15.68 7.34
C LEU A 107 -18.01 -15.68 8.80
N TRP A 108 -17.64 -16.69 9.60
CA TRP A 108 -18.06 -16.77 10.98
C TRP A 108 -17.28 -15.80 11.84
N ALA A 109 -17.88 -14.63 12.05
CA ALA A 109 -17.28 -13.55 12.82
C ALA A 109 -17.54 -13.75 14.31
N HIS A 110 -16.48 -13.90 15.11
CA HIS A 110 -16.57 -13.80 16.57
C HIS A 110 -15.83 -12.54 17.06
N ARG A 111 -16.08 -12.14 18.31
CA ARG A 111 -15.29 -11.05 18.93
C ARG A 111 -13.83 -11.50 19.01
N ALA A 112 -12.91 -10.59 18.68
CA ALA A 112 -11.49 -10.84 18.86
C ALA A 112 -11.13 -10.95 20.36
N ASP A 113 -9.97 -11.55 20.65
CA ASP A 113 -9.52 -11.85 22.02
C ASP A 113 -9.30 -10.59 22.87
N ASP A 114 -8.97 -9.47 22.23
CA ASP A 114 -8.85 -8.15 22.84
C ASP A 114 -10.22 -7.48 23.12
N GLY A 115 -11.31 -8.10 22.69
CA GLY A 115 -12.67 -7.56 22.77
C GLY A 115 -12.97 -6.47 21.74
N PHE A 116 -12.00 -6.07 20.92
CA PHE A 116 -12.12 -5.01 19.93
C PHE A 116 -12.27 -5.61 18.52
N GLY A 117 -13.49 -5.48 17.98
CA GLY A 117 -13.79 -5.89 16.62
C GLY A 117 -14.23 -7.34 16.48
N ARG A 118 -14.48 -7.73 15.23
CA ARG A 118 -14.89 -9.09 14.88
C ARG A 118 -13.96 -9.65 13.82
N THR A 119 -13.28 -10.73 14.15
CA THR A 119 -12.41 -11.44 13.22
C THR A 119 -13.16 -12.65 12.67
N ALA A 120 -12.99 -12.91 11.39
CA ALA A 120 -13.51 -14.11 10.74
C ALA A 120 -12.36 -14.86 10.08
N PRO A 121 -12.50 -16.18 9.84
CA PRO A 121 -11.42 -17.01 9.35
C PRO A 121 -10.81 -16.52 8.03
N ILE A 122 -11.61 -15.90 7.15
CA ILE A 122 -11.11 -15.30 5.91
C ILE A 122 -10.04 -14.21 6.14
N ASN A 123 -10.15 -13.44 7.22
CA ASN A 123 -9.18 -12.40 7.57
C ASN A 123 -7.95 -13.02 8.23
N MET A 124 -8.14 -14.01 9.10
CA MET A 124 -7.05 -14.77 9.72
C MET A 124 -6.19 -15.51 8.68
N LEU A 125 -6.79 -15.98 7.58
CA LEU A 125 -6.04 -16.54 6.45
C LEU A 125 -5.07 -15.52 5.85
N ALA A 126 -5.54 -14.29 5.65
CA ALA A 126 -4.76 -13.24 5.04
C ALA A 126 -3.63 -12.75 5.96
N GLU A 127 -3.95 -12.49 7.23
CA GLU A 127 -3.00 -12.02 8.26
C GLU A 127 -1.85 -13.01 8.47
N ASN A 128 -2.16 -14.30 8.49
CA ASN A 128 -1.17 -15.37 8.63
C ASN A 128 -0.38 -15.66 7.33
N GLY A 129 -0.41 -14.77 6.33
CA GLY A 129 0.39 -14.90 5.11
C GLY A 129 -0.01 -16.07 4.21
N ARG A 130 -1.22 -16.63 4.34
CA ARG A 130 -1.71 -17.74 3.50
C ARG A 130 -2.30 -17.23 2.17
N SER A 131 -1.58 -16.33 1.51
CA SER A 131 -2.04 -15.61 0.31
C SER A 131 -2.43 -16.53 -0.84
N LYS A 132 -1.73 -17.66 -1.02
CA LYS A 132 -2.10 -18.68 -2.03
C LYS A 132 -3.45 -19.33 -1.76
N LEU A 133 -3.77 -19.55 -0.48
CA LEU A 133 -5.07 -20.10 -0.11
C LEU A 133 -6.17 -19.04 -0.26
N LEU A 134 -5.87 -17.77 0.06
CA LEU A 134 -6.81 -16.67 -0.19
C LEU A 134 -7.09 -16.49 -1.69
N LEU A 135 -6.07 -16.60 -2.55
CA LEU A 135 -6.20 -16.64 -4.01
C LEU A 135 -7.12 -17.79 -4.45
N TRP A 136 -6.88 -18.99 -3.92
CA TRP A 136 -7.70 -20.15 -4.21
C TRP A 136 -9.17 -19.96 -3.76
N VAL A 137 -9.41 -19.30 -2.61
CA VAL A 137 -10.76 -18.92 -2.17
C VAL A 137 -11.40 -17.93 -3.14
N ALA A 138 -10.66 -16.95 -3.67
CA ALA A 138 -11.16 -16.02 -4.68
C ALA A 138 -11.59 -16.73 -5.96
N GLU A 139 -10.84 -17.76 -6.39
CA GLU A 139 -11.16 -18.58 -7.56
C GLU A 139 -12.42 -19.44 -7.37
N ARG A 140 -12.60 -20.03 -6.19
CA ARG A 140 -13.63 -21.06 -5.94
C ARG A 140 -14.90 -20.52 -5.29
N TYR A 141 -14.77 -19.53 -4.42
CA TYR A 141 -15.85 -18.99 -3.60
C TYR A 141 -15.86 -17.44 -3.65
N PRO A 142 -15.98 -16.82 -4.84
CA PRO A 142 -15.90 -15.36 -4.98
C PRO A 142 -16.97 -14.61 -4.17
N TRP A 143 -18.11 -15.26 -3.88
CA TRP A 143 -19.17 -14.71 -3.04
C TRP A 143 -18.73 -14.43 -1.60
N VAL A 144 -17.69 -15.12 -1.09
CA VAL A 144 -17.12 -14.87 0.24
C VAL A 144 -16.52 -13.46 0.31
N LEU A 145 -15.74 -13.07 -0.70
CA LEU A 145 -15.13 -11.74 -0.77
C LEU A 145 -16.18 -10.63 -0.97
N GLN A 146 -17.28 -10.95 -1.64
CA GLN A 146 -18.39 -10.01 -1.85
C GLN A 146 -19.25 -9.79 -0.60
N HIS A 147 -19.06 -10.60 0.46
CA HIS A 147 -19.84 -10.51 1.68
C HIS A 147 -19.64 -9.16 2.39
N ARG A 148 -20.69 -8.66 3.06
CA ARG A 148 -20.67 -7.35 3.76
C ARG A 148 -19.52 -7.22 4.75
N GLN A 149 -19.17 -8.33 5.41
CA GLN A 149 -18.06 -8.34 6.36
C GLN A 149 -16.72 -8.08 5.66
N CYS A 150 -16.42 -8.79 4.57
CA CYS A 150 -15.21 -8.58 3.77
C CYS A 150 -15.18 -7.16 3.17
N ARG A 151 -16.32 -6.57 2.82
CA ARG A 151 -16.35 -5.15 2.38
C ARG A 151 -16.05 -4.15 3.49
N THR A 152 -16.19 -4.53 4.75
CA THR A 152 -15.91 -3.68 5.91
C THR A 152 -14.45 -3.82 6.33
N MET A 153 -13.96 -5.06 6.32
CA MET A 153 -12.58 -5.44 6.60
C MET A 153 -12.09 -6.34 5.47
N PRO A 154 -11.52 -5.76 4.40
CA PRO A 154 -11.11 -6.53 3.23
C PRO A 154 -9.89 -7.41 3.51
N PRO A 155 -10.01 -8.75 3.44
CA PRO A 155 -8.90 -9.65 3.77
C PRO A 155 -7.70 -9.45 2.84
N HIS A 156 -7.93 -9.04 1.60
CA HIS A 156 -6.85 -8.80 0.64
C HIS A 156 -5.92 -7.64 1.05
N LEU A 157 -6.34 -6.72 1.92
CA LEU A 157 -5.45 -5.67 2.44
C LEU A 157 -4.44 -6.25 3.44
N ALA A 158 -4.88 -7.17 4.31
CA ALA A 158 -3.95 -7.91 5.17
C ALA A 158 -2.99 -8.77 4.32
N MET A 159 -3.46 -9.36 3.22
CA MET A 159 -2.59 -10.09 2.27
C MET A 159 -1.49 -9.19 1.68
N VAL A 160 -1.81 -7.95 1.29
CA VAL A 160 -0.83 -6.97 0.80
C VAL A 160 0.16 -6.58 1.90
N ARG A 161 -0.30 -6.38 3.14
CA ARG A 161 0.60 -6.11 4.28
C ARG A 161 1.53 -7.28 4.57
N SER A 162 1.01 -8.51 4.59
CA SER A 162 1.85 -9.71 4.76
C SER A 162 2.89 -9.83 3.64
N TYR A 163 2.54 -9.48 2.40
CA TYR A 163 3.50 -9.39 1.30
C TYR A 163 4.64 -8.42 1.63
N THR A 164 4.32 -7.19 2.05
CA THR A 164 5.32 -6.15 2.30
C THR A 164 6.12 -6.38 3.59
N ASP A 165 5.55 -7.01 4.62
CA ASP A 165 6.21 -7.09 5.94
C ASP A 165 7.06 -8.35 6.13
N SER A 166 6.64 -9.44 5.49
CA SER A 166 7.19 -10.78 5.74
C SER A 166 7.80 -11.43 4.50
N GLY A 167 7.48 -10.94 3.28
CA GLY A 167 7.90 -11.57 2.04
C GLY A 167 7.35 -12.99 1.83
N ILE A 168 6.39 -13.43 2.65
CA ILE A 168 5.80 -14.78 2.58
C ILE A 168 4.95 -14.95 1.30
N CYS A 169 4.40 -13.85 0.79
CA CYS A 169 3.69 -13.81 -0.48
C CYS A 169 4.64 -13.35 -1.60
N ASP A 170 4.41 -13.81 -2.83
CA ASP A 170 5.09 -13.29 -4.01
C ASP A 170 4.19 -12.28 -4.77
N ALA A 171 4.82 -11.38 -5.51
CA ALA A 171 4.14 -10.36 -6.32
C ALA A 171 3.20 -10.96 -7.39
N GLY A 172 3.53 -12.13 -7.93
CA GLY A 172 2.70 -12.83 -8.90
C GLY A 172 1.38 -13.32 -8.31
N THR A 173 1.40 -13.78 -7.06
CA THR A 173 0.18 -14.13 -6.31
C THR A 173 -0.71 -12.91 -6.08
N ILE A 174 -0.14 -11.76 -5.69
CA ILE A 174 -0.89 -10.51 -5.51
C ILE A 174 -1.55 -10.07 -6.82
N ARG A 175 -0.79 -10.09 -7.93
CA ARG A 175 -1.31 -9.73 -9.25
C ARG A 175 -2.47 -10.63 -9.67
N LYS A 176 -2.29 -11.96 -9.62
CA LYS A 176 -3.34 -12.93 -9.95
C LYS A 176 -4.59 -12.75 -9.10
N PHE A 177 -4.43 -12.41 -7.82
CA PHE A 177 -5.56 -12.13 -6.94
C PHE A 177 -6.40 -10.97 -7.47
N TYR A 178 -5.77 -9.83 -7.81
CA TYR A 178 -6.50 -8.67 -8.31
C TYR A 178 -6.98 -8.84 -9.76
N GLU A 179 -6.37 -9.71 -10.56
CA GLU A 179 -6.91 -10.12 -11.86
C GLU A 179 -8.23 -10.89 -11.71
N LEU A 180 -8.36 -11.72 -10.66
CA LEU A 180 -9.59 -12.46 -10.35
C LEU A 180 -10.62 -11.62 -9.57
N TYR A 181 -10.16 -10.70 -8.73
CA TYR A 181 -11.00 -9.82 -7.93
C TYR A 181 -10.64 -8.33 -8.13
N PRO A 182 -10.93 -7.74 -9.31
CA PRO A 182 -10.53 -6.36 -9.63
C PRO A 182 -11.17 -5.31 -8.71
N GLN A 183 -12.36 -5.60 -8.17
CA GLN A 183 -13.04 -4.71 -7.22
C GLN A 183 -12.20 -4.47 -5.96
N GLY A 184 -11.35 -5.41 -5.56
CA GLY A 184 -10.45 -5.27 -4.41
C GLY A 184 -9.48 -4.10 -4.54
N LEU A 185 -9.08 -3.70 -5.76
CA LEU A 185 -8.25 -2.49 -5.95
C LEU A 185 -8.96 -1.19 -5.53
N ARG A 186 -10.28 -1.23 -5.41
CA ARG A 186 -11.15 -0.10 -5.03
C ARG A 186 -11.60 -0.17 -3.58
N GLU A 187 -11.20 -1.21 -2.86
CA GLU A 187 -11.59 -1.41 -1.46
C GLU A 187 -10.58 -0.77 -0.53
N LYS A 188 -11.08 -0.31 0.62
CA LYS A 188 -10.31 0.28 1.72
C LYS A 188 -10.84 -0.30 3.02
N SER A 189 -9.97 -0.52 3.99
CA SER A 189 -10.41 -0.88 5.34
C SER A 189 -11.18 0.29 5.93
N LYS A 190 -12.39 0.04 6.45
CA LYS A 190 -13.17 1.05 7.16
C LYS A 190 -12.78 1.19 8.63
N LEU A 191 -11.90 0.32 9.10
CA LEU A 191 -11.43 0.27 10.49
C LEU A 191 -10.15 1.08 10.68
N ASP A 192 -9.43 1.38 9.60
CA ASP A 192 -8.19 2.13 9.66
C ASP A 192 -8.52 3.62 9.85
N SER A 193 -7.76 4.30 10.72
CA SER A 193 -7.84 5.75 10.91
C SER A 193 -7.53 6.51 9.61
N GLU A 194 -6.64 5.95 8.80
CA GLU A 194 -6.25 6.43 7.48
C GLU A 194 -6.54 5.35 6.44
N PRO A 195 -7.76 5.28 5.91
CA PRO A 195 -8.13 4.23 4.96
C PRO A 195 -7.37 4.41 3.65
N LYS A 196 -6.58 3.40 3.29
CA LYS A 196 -5.72 3.40 2.10
C LYS A 196 -6.15 2.33 1.11
N TYR A 197 -5.95 2.61 -0.18
CA TYR A 197 -6.12 1.63 -1.25
C TYR A 197 -4.94 0.65 -1.27
N PRO A 198 -5.09 -0.54 -1.87
CA PRO A 198 -3.99 -1.49 -2.04
C PRO A 198 -2.71 -0.89 -2.66
N LEU A 199 -2.87 0.07 -3.58
CA LEU A 199 -1.76 0.77 -4.23
C LEU A 199 -0.88 1.55 -3.24
N ALA A 200 -1.48 2.14 -2.20
CA ALA A 200 -0.73 2.81 -1.14
C ALA A 200 -0.23 1.80 -0.10
N ALA A 201 -1.07 0.83 0.26
CA ALA A 201 -0.72 -0.19 1.25
C ALA A 201 0.50 -1.04 0.86
N ILE A 202 0.73 -1.28 -0.44
CA ILE A 202 1.91 -2.03 -0.92
C ILE A 202 3.24 -1.27 -0.72
N LEU A 203 3.20 0.01 -0.37
CA LEU A 203 4.38 0.83 -0.10
C LEU A 203 4.75 0.89 1.40
N GLU A 204 3.88 0.42 2.30
CA GLU A 204 4.04 0.66 3.76
C GLU A 204 4.93 -0.32 4.51
N GLY A 205 5.26 -1.47 3.91
CA GLY A 205 6.07 -2.48 4.59
C GLY A 205 7.56 -2.39 4.30
N ASN A 206 8.28 -3.42 4.74
CA ASN A 206 9.75 -3.47 4.66
C ASN A 206 10.27 -4.00 3.33
N ALA A 207 9.47 -4.75 2.58
CA ALA A 207 9.88 -5.30 1.30
C ALA A 207 9.70 -4.28 0.19
N GLU A 208 10.73 -4.11 -0.63
CA GLU A 208 10.67 -3.30 -1.84
C GLU A 208 9.64 -3.89 -2.83
N PRO A 209 8.62 -3.13 -3.24
CA PRO A 209 7.66 -3.62 -4.20
C PRO A 209 8.21 -3.53 -5.64
N PRO A 210 8.00 -4.57 -6.48
CA PRO A 210 8.32 -4.52 -7.90
C PRO A 210 7.60 -3.39 -8.60
N ALA A 211 8.34 -2.59 -9.39
CA ALA A 211 7.78 -1.43 -10.07
C ALA A 211 6.66 -1.82 -11.04
N ASP A 212 6.81 -2.94 -11.74
CA ASP A 212 5.82 -3.44 -12.69
C ASP A 212 4.47 -3.76 -12.02
N LEU A 213 4.48 -4.31 -10.80
CA LEU A 213 3.27 -4.57 -10.04
C LEU A 213 2.58 -3.28 -9.62
N VAL A 214 3.33 -2.31 -9.07
CA VAL A 214 2.77 -1.03 -8.62
C VAL A 214 2.21 -0.23 -9.78
N ILE A 215 2.94 -0.15 -10.90
CA ILE A 215 2.49 0.51 -12.13
C ILE A 215 1.24 -0.17 -12.66
N TRP A 216 1.21 -1.50 -12.72
CA TRP A 216 0.03 -2.24 -13.17
C TRP A 216 -1.19 -1.94 -12.27
N MET A 217 -1.04 -1.93 -10.94
CA MET A 217 -2.13 -1.59 -10.02
C MET A 217 -2.64 -0.16 -10.24
N ALA A 218 -1.72 0.78 -10.47
CA ALA A 218 -2.02 2.17 -10.81
C ALA A 218 -2.81 2.28 -12.13
N GLU A 219 -2.42 1.54 -13.17
CA GLU A 219 -3.14 1.48 -14.45
C GLU A 219 -4.53 0.85 -14.32
N GLN A 220 -4.67 -0.21 -13.51
CA GLN A 220 -5.96 -0.87 -13.30
C GLN A 220 -6.96 0.00 -12.51
N TYR A 221 -6.48 0.84 -11.60
CA TYR A 221 -7.34 1.75 -10.85
C TYR A 221 -6.67 3.12 -10.59
N PRO A 222 -6.63 4.01 -11.59
CA PRO A 222 -5.92 5.29 -11.50
C PRO A 222 -6.43 6.24 -10.41
N LYS A 223 -7.69 6.10 -9.98
CA LYS A 223 -8.25 6.92 -8.89
C LYS A 223 -7.51 6.72 -7.57
N ALA A 224 -6.90 5.55 -7.32
CA ALA A 224 -6.13 5.32 -6.11
C ALA A 224 -4.84 6.16 -6.04
N ILE A 225 -4.29 6.56 -7.18
CA ILE A 225 -3.07 7.39 -7.27
C ILE A 225 -3.31 8.78 -6.67
N TYR A 226 -4.51 9.31 -6.89
CA TYR A 226 -4.93 10.63 -6.43
C TYR A 226 -5.58 10.62 -5.05
N HIS A 227 -5.66 9.44 -4.42
CA HIS A 227 -6.19 9.34 -3.07
C HIS A 227 -5.25 10.06 -2.11
N GLU A 228 -5.81 11.02 -1.39
CA GLU A 228 -5.10 11.76 -0.34
C GLU A 228 -5.40 11.06 1.00
N TRP A 229 -4.39 10.46 1.61
CA TRP A 229 -4.45 10.06 3.02
C TRP A 229 -3.79 11.14 3.88
N ASN A 230 -4.10 11.17 5.17
CA ASN A 230 -3.52 12.11 6.13
C ASN A 230 -3.37 13.56 5.61
N THR A 231 -4.49 14.25 5.42
CA THR A 231 -4.51 15.69 5.09
C THR A 231 -3.76 16.09 3.80
N GLY A 232 -3.87 15.32 2.71
CA GLY A 232 -3.29 15.70 1.41
C GLY A 232 -2.00 14.97 1.06
N TYR A 233 -1.57 14.00 1.87
CA TYR A 233 -0.46 13.11 1.57
C TYR A 233 -0.86 12.13 0.47
N THR A 234 0.01 11.97 -0.55
CA THR A 234 -0.29 11.15 -1.74
C THR A 234 0.75 10.06 -1.94
N VAL A 235 0.49 9.15 -2.88
CA VAL A 235 1.44 8.09 -3.26
C VAL A 235 2.79 8.62 -3.73
N LEU A 236 2.83 9.79 -4.36
CA LEU A 236 4.10 10.41 -4.75
C LEU A 236 4.88 10.91 -3.53
N HIS A 237 4.21 11.42 -2.49
CA HIS A 237 4.88 11.76 -1.23
C HIS A 237 5.51 10.53 -0.58
N GLU A 238 4.76 9.42 -0.53
CA GLU A 238 5.24 8.15 0.06
C GLU A 238 6.48 7.63 -0.68
N VAL A 239 6.42 7.53 -2.00
CA VAL A 239 7.54 7.06 -2.82
C VAL A 239 8.75 7.97 -2.64
N CYS A 240 8.57 9.29 -2.65
CA CYS A 240 9.67 10.23 -2.43
C CYS A 240 10.26 10.10 -1.01
N TYR A 241 9.42 9.91 0.01
CA TYR A 241 9.85 9.69 1.39
C TYR A 241 10.67 8.41 1.54
N LEU A 242 10.17 7.28 1.02
CA LEU A 242 10.85 5.98 1.07
C LEU A 242 12.21 6.00 0.35
N MET A 243 12.31 6.69 -0.79
CA MET A 243 13.58 6.85 -1.51
C MET A 243 14.59 7.70 -0.74
N ALA A 244 14.12 8.70 0.00
CA ALA A 244 14.97 9.61 0.76
C ALA A 244 15.41 9.04 2.11
N ASN A 245 14.66 8.08 2.66
CA ASN A 245 14.90 7.56 4.01
C ASN A 245 16.32 6.97 4.17
N LYS A 246 16.97 7.21 5.31
CA LYS A 246 18.33 6.73 5.62
C LYS A 246 18.27 5.40 6.36
N GLN A 247 19.23 4.52 6.09
CA GLN A 247 19.31 3.17 6.67
C GLN A 247 19.52 3.16 8.20
N ASN A 248 19.79 4.31 8.81
CA ASN A 248 20.09 4.44 10.24
C ASN A 248 18.87 4.29 11.15
N HIS A 249 17.65 4.36 10.61
CA HIS A 249 16.48 3.88 11.32
C HIS A 249 16.47 2.36 11.22
N ALA A 250 16.97 1.67 12.27
CA ALA A 250 17.09 0.21 12.36
C ALA A 250 15.82 -0.61 12.04
N ARG A 251 14.70 0.07 11.76
CA ARG A 251 13.38 -0.49 11.49
C ARG A 251 12.92 -0.39 10.04
N LEU A 252 13.53 0.45 9.20
CA LEU A 252 13.12 0.63 7.81
C LEU A 252 14.30 0.44 6.84
N PRO A 253 14.22 -0.51 5.88
CA PRO A 253 15.24 -0.65 4.87
C PRO A 253 15.29 0.59 3.97
N CYS A 254 16.49 1.01 3.59
CA CYS A 254 16.67 2.06 2.59
C CYS A 254 16.07 1.59 1.26
N MET A 255 15.02 2.27 0.80
CA MET A 255 14.34 1.94 -0.47
C MET A 255 14.79 2.85 -1.62
N CYS A 256 16.03 3.34 -1.58
CA CYS A 256 16.64 4.07 -2.69
C CYS A 256 17.09 3.11 -3.80
N THR A 257 16.14 2.45 -4.45
CA THR A 257 16.37 1.37 -5.40
C THR A 257 15.86 1.72 -6.81
N ALA A 258 16.21 0.89 -7.79
CA ALA A 258 15.75 1.06 -9.16
C ALA A 258 14.23 0.91 -9.31
N ASN A 259 13.55 0.03 -8.54
CA ASN A 259 12.10 -0.10 -8.64
C ASN A 259 11.40 1.14 -8.09
N MET A 260 11.82 1.66 -6.93
CA MET A 260 11.23 2.88 -6.37
C MET A 260 11.46 4.09 -7.29
N ALA A 261 12.65 4.20 -7.88
CA ALA A 261 12.92 5.22 -8.90
C ALA A 261 12.01 5.06 -10.13
N ASN A 262 11.77 3.83 -10.61
CA ASN A 262 10.84 3.58 -11.73
C ASN A 262 9.39 3.95 -11.38
N ILE A 263 8.93 3.62 -10.17
CA ILE A 263 7.60 4.03 -9.68
C ILE A 263 7.52 5.55 -9.64
N CYS A 264 8.54 6.22 -9.10
CA CYS A 264 8.60 7.68 -9.03
C CYS A 264 8.58 8.33 -10.43
N ARG A 265 9.39 7.83 -11.37
CA ARG A 265 9.40 8.28 -12.78
C ARG A 265 8.01 8.16 -13.41
N PHE A 266 7.35 7.01 -13.23
CA PHE A 266 5.99 6.79 -13.72
C PHE A 266 5.02 7.83 -13.14
N LEU A 267 5.03 8.04 -11.83
CA LEU A 267 4.15 9.02 -11.17
C LEU A 267 4.42 10.46 -11.64
N ILE A 268 5.69 10.85 -11.83
CA ILE A 268 6.06 12.18 -12.32
C ILE A 268 5.62 12.39 -13.77
N ALA A 269 5.84 11.40 -14.64
CA ALA A 269 5.56 11.49 -16.07
C ALA A 269 4.06 11.43 -16.37
N GLU A 270 3.35 10.45 -15.81
CA GLU A 270 1.94 10.17 -16.14
C GLU A 270 0.96 10.92 -15.22
N HIS A 271 1.39 11.32 -14.03
CA HIS A 271 0.55 11.99 -13.02
C HIS A 271 1.14 13.32 -12.52
N PRO A 272 1.52 14.27 -13.41
CA PRO A 272 2.26 15.48 -13.04
C PRO A 272 1.52 16.41 -12.09
N CYS A 273 0.19 16.32 -11.97
CA CYS A 273 -0.56 17.11 -11.00
C CYS A 273 -0.23 16.75 -9.54
N LEU A 274 0.27 15.54 -9.26
CA LEU A 274 0.71 15.12 -7.92
C LEU A 274 1.90 15.93 -7.43
N ILE A 275 2.76 16.40 -8.34
CA ILE A 275 3.98 17.16 -8.02
C ILE A 275 3.65 18.47 -7.30
N ARG A 276 2.45 19.01 -7.56
CA ARG A 276 1.95 20.26 -6.98
C ARG A 276 1.08 20.05 -5.74
N LYS A 277 0.78 18.79 -5.38
CA LYS A 277 -0.04 18.49 -4.20
C LYS A 277 0.77 18.81 -2.94
N GLN A 278 0.17 19.59 -2.06
CA GLN A 278 0.75 19.96 -0.78
C GLN A 278 0.02 19.22 0.34
N VAL A 279 0.79 18.71 1.30
CA VAL A 279 0.23 18.28 2.58
C VAL A 279 -0.36 19.51 3.28
N ARG A 280 -1.66 19.46 3.60
CA ARG A 280 -2.39 20.55 4.25
C ARG A 280 -1.76 20.87 5.62
N GLY A 281 -1.76 22.13 5.99
CA GLY A 281 -1.13 22.63 7.22
C GLY A 281 0.40 22.75 7.17
N ARG A 282 1.09 21.95 6.35
CA ARG A 282 2.56 21.97 6.24
C ARG A 282 3.09 22.60 4.95
N GLY A 283 2.29 22.63 3.88
CA GLY A 283 2.73 23.12 2.57
C GLY A 283 3.78 22.22 1.90
N THR A 284 4.03 21.03 2.46
CA THR A 284 5.07 20.12 1.97
C THR A 284 4.68 19.53 0.63
N LEU A 285 5.50 19.79 -0.39
CA LEU A 285 5.47 19.14 -1.72
C LEU A 285 6.33 17.86 -1.73
N PRO A 286 6.15 16.93 -2.69
CA PRO A 286 6.95 15.70 -2.79
C PRO A 286 8.47 15.94 -2.86
N ILE A 287 8.91 17.01 -3.54
CA ILE A 287 10.34 17.35 -3.63
C ILE A 287 10.98 17.61 -2.27
N HIS A 288 10.23 18.11 -1.28
CA HIS A 288 10.77 18.33 0.08
C HIS A 288 11.13 17.01 0.75
N MET A 289 10.46 15.90 0.40
CA MET A 289 10.80 14.58 0.91
C MET A 289 12.18 14.13 0.42
N LEU A 290 12.54 14.49 -0.83
CA LEU A 290 13.82 14.12 -1.45
C LEU A 290 14.97 15.05 -1.08
N ALA A 291 14.68 16.34 -0.86
CA ALA A 291 15.67 17.39 -0.96
C ALA A 291 16.86 17.24 0.01
N LYS A 292 16.66 16.59 1.15
CA LYS A 292 17.71 16.33 2.15
C LYS A 292 18.59 15.12 1.85
N SER A 293 18.21 14.29 0.88
CA SER A 293 18.93 13.06 0.52
C SER A 293 19.47 13.12 -0.92
N CYS A 294 19.65 14.33 -1.46
CA CYS A 294 20.21 14.57 -2.79
C CYS A 294 21.73 14.32 -2.89
N ASN A 295 22.34 13.66 -1.91
CA ASN A 295 23.67 13.04 -2.02
C ASN A 295 23.61 11.66 -2.73
N ARG A 296 22.42 11.10 -2.96
CA ARG A 296 22.23 9.81 -3.65
C ARG A 296 21.84 10.01 -5.12
N PRO A 297 22.48 9.32 -6.08
CA PRO A 297 22.21 9.51 -7.52
C PRO A 297 20.74 9.38 -7.93
N LEU A 298 20.03 8.36 -7.42
CA LEU A 298 18.61 8.15 -7.76
C LEU A 298 17.70 9.25 -7.17
N VAL A 299 18.01 9.74 -5.98
CA VAL A 299 17.28 10.86 -5.35
C VAL A 299 17.53 12.16 -6.11
N GLN A 300 18.78 12.42 -6.52
CA GLN A 300 19.14 13.55 -7.37
C GLN A 300 18.34 13.54 -8.69
N GLU A 301 18.29 12.39 -9.35
CA GLU A 301 17.53 12.22 -10.59
C GLU A 301 16.05 12.57 -10.38
N MET A 302 15.42 12.02 -9.34
CA MET A 302 14.00 12.29 -9.07
C MET A 302 13.75 13.76 -8.71
N ALA A 303 14.64 14.38 -7.93
CA ALA A 303 14.56 15.81 -7.60
C ALA A 303 14.68 16.69 -8.87
N ILE A 304 15.60 16.36 -9.79
CA ILE A 304 15.73 17.03 -11.09
C ILE A 304 14.46 16.88 -11.91
N LEU A 305 13.87 15.68 -11.98
CA LEU A 305 12.63 15.44 -12.72
C LEU A 305 11.46 16.27 -12.13
N LEU A 306 11.34 16.32 -10.81
CA LEU A 306 10.32 17.16 -10.14
C LEU A 306 10.52 18.65 -10.43
N MET A 307 11.76 19.16 -10.35
CA MET A 307 12.06 20.56 -10.67
C MET A 307 11.83 20.89 -12.14
N LYS A 308 12.11 19.97 -13.06
CA LYS A 308 11.79 20.15 -14.50
C LYS A 308 10.28 20.23 -14.73
N ALA A 309 9.51 19.40 -14.05
CA ALA A 309 8.05 19.36 -14.20
C ALA A 309 7.34 20.52 -13.46
N PHE A 310 7.92 21.03 -12.37
CA PHE A 310 7.38 22.15 -11.60
C PHE A 310 8.49 23.07 -11.06
N PRO A 311 9.12 23.90 -11.90
CA PRO A 311 10.27 24.72 -11.52
C PRO A 311 9.96 25.75 -10.43
N ASP A 312 8.70 26.17 -10.32
CA ASP A 312 8.26 27.14 -9.30
C ASP A 312 8.24 26.57 -7.88
N CYS A 313 8.40 25.24 -7.70
CA CYS A 313 8.41 24.62 -6.37
C CYS A 313 9.48 25.21 -5.44
N VAL A 314 10.59 25.70 -5.99
CA VAL A 314 11.73 26.27 -5.25
C VAL A 314 11.43 27.70 -4.77
N ASN A 315 10.44 28.40 -5.34
CA ASN A 315 10.17 29.81 -5.02
C ASN A 315 9.35 30.01 -3.74
N ALA A 316 8.67 28.96 -3.27
CA ALA A 316 7.66 29.05 -2.21
C ALA A 316 8.11 28.46 -0.86
N SER A 317 9.38 28.05 -0.72
CA SER A 317 9.79 27.20 0.40
C SER A 317 11.25 27.35 0.81
N ASP A 318 11.60 26.62 1.87
CA ASP A 318 12.94 26.36 2.40
C ASP A 318 13.84 25.55 1.45
N LEU A 319 13.34 25.09 0.30
CA LEU A 319 14.13 24.34 -0.68
C LEU A 319 15.35 25.12 -1.19
N ARG A 320 15.30 26.46 -1.23
CA ARG A 320 16.45 27.30 -1.65
C ARG A 320 17.65 27.21 -0.73
N SER A 321 17.47 26.84 0.54
CA SER A 321 18.61 26.68 1.46
C SER A 321 19.36 25.35 1.28
N ILE A 322 18.84 24.45 0.43
CA ILE A 322 19.43 23.13 0.21
C ILE A 322 20.48 23.25 -0.90
N PRO A 323 21.78 22.95 -0.64
CA PRO A 323 22.87 23.23 -1.57
C PRO A 323 22.70 22.60 -2.96
N PHE A 324 22.13 21.39 -3.01
CA PHE A 324 21.85 20.72 -4.28
C PHE A 324 20.80 21.48 -5.09
N ILE A 325 19.67 21.85 -4.46
CA ILE A 325 18.57 22.55 -5.12
C ILE A 325 19.01 23.95 -5.55
N GLU A 326 19.71 24.67 -4.68
CA GLU A 326 20.24 26.02 -4.96
C GLU A 326 21.11 26.06 -6.23
N GLN A 327 21.99 25.06 -6.41
CA GLN A 327 22.93 25.02 -7.53
C GLN A 327 22.31 24.47 -8.81
N VAL A 328 21.40 23.50 -8.70
CA VAL A 328 20.80 22.81 -9.85
C VAL A 328 19.60 23.57 -10.42
N HIS A 329 18.81 24.25 -9.57
CA HIS A 329 17.59 24.94 -10.01
C HIS A 329 17.83 25.97 -11.12
N PRO A 330 18.83 26.89 -11.05
CA PRO A 330 19.08 27.84 -12.14
C PRO A 330 19.45 27.16 -13.46
N LEU A 331 20.18 26.03 -13.41
CA LEU A 331 20.52 25.26 -14.60
C LEU A 331 19.29 24.58 -15.22
N ILE A 332 18.34 24.15 -14.39
CA ILE A 332 17.06 23.62 -14.88
C ILE A 332 16.25 24.72 -15.57
N ILE A 333 16.21 25.93 -15.00
CA ILE A 333 15.55 27.08 -15.64
C ILE A 333 16.20 27.36 -17.01
N ASP A 334 17.53 27.42 -17.08
CA ASP A 334 18.27 27.59 -18.35
C ASP A 334 17.91 26.50 -19.37
N GLU A 335 17.83 25.23 -18.95
CA GLU A 335 17.46 24.11 -19.83
C GLU A 335 16.03 24.25 -20.38
N LEU A 336 15.07 24.62 -19.52
CA LEU A 336 13.67 24.80 -19.90
C LEU A 336 13.47 26.00 -20.84
N GLU A 337 14.21 27.10 -20.63
CA GLU A 337 14.21 28.25 -21.54
C GLU A 337 14.73 27.87 -22.94
N ILE A 338 15.79 27.06 -23.01
CA ILE A 338 16.31 26.55 -24.28
C ILE A 338 15.26 25.69 -25.00
N ASP A 339 14.57 24.81 -24.27
CA ASP A 339 13.52 23.96 -24.85
C ASP A 339 12.33 24.79 -25.36
N GLN A 340 11.93 25.82 -24.63
CA GLN A 340 10.90 26.75 -25.05
C GLN A 340 11.31 27.54 -26.31
N GLU A 341 12.57 27.98 -26.38
CA GLU A 341 13.10 28.68 -27.56
C GLU A 341 13.14 27.77 -28.79
N ILE A 342 13.59 26.52 -28.64
CA ILE A 342 13.56 25.51 -29.70
C ILE A 342 12.13 25.32 -30.23
N LEU A 343 11.16 25.15 -29.34
CA LEU A 343 9.76 24.95 -29.69
C LEU A 343 9.18 26.16 -30.44
N MET A 344 9.42 27.38 -29.93
CA MET A 344 8.97 28.62 -30.57
C MET A 344 9.58 28.79 -31.96
N LEU A 345 10.89 28.62 -32.11
CA LEU A 345 11.56 28.75 -33.41
C LEU A 345 11.07 27.70 -34.40
N THR A 346 10.85 26.46 -33.96
CA THR A 346 10.29 25.38 -34.80
C THR A 346 8.88 25.73 -35.30
N GLN A 347 8.04 26.31 -34.44
CA GLN A 347 6.69 26.74 -34.82
C GLN A 347 6.72 27.92 -35.81
N ILE A 348 7.61 28.90 -35.60
CA ILE A 348 7.76 30.05 -36.50
C ILE A 348 8.27 29.58 -37.86
N LEU A 349 9.25 28.67 -37.90
CA LEU A 349 9.75 28.05 -39.14
C LEU A 349 8.61 27.45 -39.97
N GLN A 350 7.80 26.58 -39.35
CA GLN A 350 6.65 25.95 -40.02
C GLN A 350 5.63 27.00 -40.53
N SER A 351 5.42 28.07 -39.77
CA SER A 351 4.49 29.15 -40.14
C SER A 351 5.03 29.97 -41.31
N MET A 352 6.34 30.25 -41.31
CA MET A 352 7.04 30.99 -42.36
C MET A 352 7.03 30.22 -43.68
N GLU A 353 7.31 28.91 -43.62
CA GLU A 353 7.26 28.02 -44.79
C GLU A 353 5.86 28.00 -45.42
N LYS A 354 4.81 27.88 -44.60
CA LYS A 354 3.42 27.96 -45.06
C LYS A 354 3.11 29.31 -45.69
N ALA A 355 3.56 30.42 -45.10
CA ALA A 355 3.34 31.76 -45.65
C ALA A 355 4.03 31.93 -47.02
N VAL A 356 5.26 31.44 -47.16
CA VAL A 356 6.00 31.46 -48.43
C VAL A 356 5.29 30.62 -49.50
N LEU A 357 4.74 29.44 -49.14
CA LEU A 357 3.95 28.61 -50.07
C LEU A 357 2.68 29.32 -50.53
N LEU A 358 1.89 29.88 -49.61
CA LEU A 358 0.66 30.62 -49.94
C LEU A 358 0.93 31.85 -50.83
N MET A 359 2.07 32.51 -50.65
CA MET A 359 2.48 33.63 -51.51
C MET A 359 2.88 33.19 -52.92
N LYS A 360 3.48 32.00 -53.08
CA LYS A 360 3.77 31.43 -54.40
C LYS A 360 2.47 31.15 -55.16
N ASP A 361 1.45 30.63 -54.48
CA ASP A 361 0.14 30.30 -55.08
C ASP A 361 -0.65 31.56 -55.49
N GLN A 362 -0.53 32.66 -54.75
CA GLN A 362 -1.19 33.95 -55.09
C GLN A 362 -0.51 34.73 -56.22
N SER A 363 0.74 34.42 -56.55
CA SER A 363 1.51 35.14 -57.58
C SER A 363 0.97 34.96 -59.02
N CYS A 364 0.01 34.05 -59.22
CA CYS A 364 -0.59 33.79 -60.53
C CYS A 364 -1.57 34.88 -61.01
N PHE A 365 -1.99 35.83 -60.16
CA PHE A 365 -3.07 36.78 -60.52
C PHE A 365 -2.71 38.27 -60.54
N THR A 366 -1.63 38.76 -59.91
CA THR A 366 -1.14 40.15 -60.11
C THR A 366 0.35 40.26 -59.73
N SER A 367 1.16 40.89 -60.57
CA SER A 367 2.60 41.13 -60.36
C SER A 367 2.84 42.19 -59.27
N ARG A 368 2.83 41.77 -58.00
CA ARG A 368 3.16 42.65 -56.87
C ARG A 368 4.67 42.67 -56.59
N PRO A 369 5.34 43.84 -56.59
CA PRO A 369 6.80 43.96 -56.44
C PRO A 369 7.35 43.62 -55.04
N ASN A 370 6.51 43.37 -54.03
CA ASN A 370 6.94 43.14 -52.64
C ASN A 370 7.19 41.66 -52.30
N SER A 371 6.89 40.72 -53.20
CA SER A 371 7.02 39.26 -52.93
C SER A 371 8.47 38.79 -52.87
N SER A 372 9.39 39.42 -53.61
CA SER A 372 10.81 39.04 -53.64
C SER A 372 11.53 39.37 -52.34
N LEU A 373 11.25 40.53 -51.74
CA LEU A 373 11.85 40.96 -50.48
C LEU A 373 11.36 40.11 -49.30
N PHE A 374 10.06 39.79 -49.26
CA PHE A 374 9.52 38.89 -48.26
C PHE A 374 10.16 37.49 -48.36
N ASN A 375 10.26 36.92 -49.57
CA ASN A 375 10.87 35.61 -49.77
C ASN A 375 12.34 35.58 -49.33
N ALA A 376 13.12 36.61 -49.67
CA ALA A 376 14.52 36.70 -49.24
C ALA A 376 14.67 36.85 -47.72
N ALA A 377 13.83 37.68 -47.09
CA ALA A 377 13.81 37.81 -45.64
C ALA A 377 13.38 36.50 -44.95
N ALA A 378 12.40 35.80 -45.53
CA ALA A 378 11.94 34.51 -45.04
C ALA A 378 13.00 33.43 -45.15
N GLU A 379 13.70 33.34 -46.28
CA GLU A 379 14.81 32.41 -46.47
C GLU A 379 15.96 32.69 -45.49
N THR A 380 16.30 33.97 -45.28
CA THR A 380 17.35 34.38 -44.33
C THR A 380 16.97 34.00 -42.89
N PHE A 381 15.75 34.34 -42.48
CA PHE A 381 15.25 33.99 -41.15
C PHE A 381 15.16 32.48 -40.96
N CYS A 382 14.62 31.74 -41.94
CA CYS A 382 14.52 30.29 -41.85
C CYS A 382 15.90 29.65 -41.73
N SER A 383 16.88 30.12 -42.50
CA SER A 383 18.27 29.64 -42.42
C SER A 383 18.87 29.88 -41.03
N TRP A 384 18.67 31.08 -40.47
CA TRP A 384 19.11 31.41 -39.11
C TRP A 384 18.41 30.55 -38.05
N ALA A 385 17.08 30.43 -38.11
CA ALA A 385 16.31 29.66 -37.13
C ALA A 385 16.63 28.15 -37.21
N ILE A 386 16.87 27.61 -38.41
CA ILE A 386 17.35 26.24 -38.59
C ILE A 386 18.71 26.05 -37.92
N LEU A 387 19.66 26.98 -38.11
CA LEU A 387 20.96 26.93 -37.44
C LEU A 387 20.83 26.97 -35.92
N GLN A 388 19.93 27.81 -35.39
CA GLN A 388 19.65 27.89 -33.95
C GLN A 388 19.13 26.55 -33.42
N VAL A 389 18.05 26.03 -34.01
CA VAL A 389 17.36 24.81 -33.57
C VAL A 389 18.20 23.55 -33.76
N SER A 390 19.02 23.49 -34.82
CA SER A 390 19.72 22.26 -35.19
C SER A 390 21.11 22.14 -34.56
N VAL A 391 21.75 23.26 -34.23
CA VAL A 391 23.16 23.29 -33.79
C VAL A 391 23.33 24.05 -32.48
N ILE A 392 22.96 25.34 -32.45
CA ILE A 392 23.34 26.24 -31.36
C ILE A 392 22.62 25.88 -30.06
N LEU A 393 21.28 25.83 -30.08
CA LEU A 393 20.47 25.53 -28.89
C LEU A 393 20.70 24.11 -28.37
N PRO A 394 20.77 23.06 -29.21
CA PRO A 394 21.15 21.72 -28.74
C PRO A 394 22.55 21.66 -28.10
N THR A 395 23.52 22.41 -28.63
CA THR A 395 24.86 22.48 -28.04
C THR A 395 24.83 23.16 -26.67
N ARG A 396 24.11 24.27 -26.55
CA ARG A 396 23.91 24.96 -25.27
C ARG A 396 23.18 24.07 -24.27
N LYS A 397 22.12 23.35 -24.68
CA LYS A 397 21.41 22.38 -23.85
C LYS A 397 22.35 21.30 -23.32
N ARG A 398 23.18 20.72 -24.19
CA ARG A 398 24.19 19.73 -23.78
C ARG A 398 25.16 20.27 -22.74
N GLN A 399 25.65 21.50 -22.91
CA GLN A 399 26.52 22.14 -21.91
C GLN A 399 25.82 22.30 -20.55
N VAL A 400 24.53 22.68 -20.53
CA VAL A 400 23.74 22.76 -19.30
C VAL A 400 23.57 21.38 -18.67
N THR A 401 23.20 20.37 -19.44
CA THR A 401 23.09 18.98 -18.97
C THR A 401 24.41 18.45 -18.40
N ASP A 402 25.54 18.73 -19.07
CA ASP A 402 26.87 18.34 -18.61
C ASP A 402 27.25 19.02 -17.28
N ARG A 403 26.85 20.28 -17.08
CA ARG A 403 27.02 21.00 -15.81
C ARG A 403 26.16 20.42 -14.70
N ILE A 404 24.89 20.10 -14.97
CA ILE A 404 24.01 19.42 -14.00
C ILE A 404 24.64 18.07 -13.60
N ALA A 405 25.06 17.26 -14.57
CA ALA A 405 25.71 15.98 -14.31
C ALA A 405 27.04 16.14 -13.52
N GLY A 406 27.78 17.21 -13.79
CA GLY A 406 28.97 17.58 -13.02
C GLY A 406 28.67 17.90 -11.55
N LEU A 407 27.59 18.65 -11.29
CA LEU A 407 27.14 18.97 -9.93
C LEU A 407 26.61 17.73 -9.19
N CYS A 408 25.86 16.86 -9.86
CA CYS A 408 25.39 15.60 -9.28
C CYS A 408 26.58 14.79 -8.72
N ARG A 409 27.61 14.56 -9.56
CA ARG A 409 28.84 13.85 -9.16
C ARG A 409 29.62 14.54 -8.04
N LEU A 410 29.54 15.86 -7.94
CA LEU A 410 30.21 16.63 -6.88
C LEU A 410 29.53 16.46 -5.52
N ILE A 411 28.20 16.31 -5.53
CA ILE A 411 27.35 16.23 -4.33
C ILE A 411 27.13 14.77 -3.90
N GLU A 412 27.41 13.81 -4.79
CA GLU A 412 27.42 12.39 -4.47
C GLU A 412 28.30 12.09 -3.25
N GLY A 413 27.73 11.40 -2.26
CA GLY A 413 28.41 11.09 -1.01
C GLY A 413 27.65 10.05 -0.18
N GLU A 414 28.35 9.48 0.80
CA GLU A 414 27.73 8.56 1.77
C GLU A 414 26.78 9.33 2.71
N ASP A 415 25.73 8.65 3.17
CA ASP A 415 24.82 9.24 4.14
C ASP A 415 25.53 9.45 5.46
N ASP A 416 25.57 10.68 5.97
CA ASP A 416 26.00 10.92 7.34
C ASP A 416 24.93 10.34 8.29
N PRO A 417 25.29 9.35 9.13
CA PRO A 417 24.34 8.72 10.03
C PRO A 417 23.94 9.57 11.23
N ASN A 418 24.73 10.60 11.54
CA ASN A 418 24.48 11.50 12.67
C ASN A 418 23.79 12.80 12.25
N GLU A 419 23.51 12.95 10.96
CA GLU A 419 22.81 14.11 10.41
C GLU A 419 21.29 13.97 10.66
N GLU A 420 20.91 14.10 11.94
CA GLU A 420 19.53 14.25 12.40
C GLU A 420 19.05 15.66 12.03
N TRP A 421 18.51 15.81 10.82
CA TRP A 421 17.78 17.02 10.50
C TRP A 421 16.38 16.92 11.10
N GLU A 422 16.19 17.55 12.25
CA GLU A 422 14.86 17.97 12.69
C GLU A 422 14.21 18.71 11.51
N VAL A 423 13.20 18.11 10.89
CA VAL A 423 12.29 18.90 10.05
C VAL A 423 11.83 20.00 10.98
N ALA A 424 12.18 21.25 10.69
CA ALA A 424 11.69 22.39 11.44
C ALA A 424 10.18 22.42 11.20
N VAL A 425 9.44 21.61 11.95
CA VAL A 425 8.01 21.66 12.05
C VAL A 425 7.76 23.01 12.69
N HIS A 426 7.47 24.01 11.86
CA HIS A 426 7.07 25.32 12.32
C HIS A 426 5.81 25.15 13.19
N GLY A 427 6.01 25.05 14.50
CA GLY A 427 5.12 25.51 15.57
C GLY A 427 3.63 25.21 15.45
N GLY A 428 3.24 24.07 14.88
CA GLY A 428 1.89 23.53 14.96
C GLY A 428 1.95 22.24 15.77
N ASP A 429 1.29 22.26 16.92
CA ASP A 429 1.25 21.21 17.96
C ASP A 429 0.52 19.93 17.48
N ASP A 430 1.04 19.29 16.42
CA ASP A 430 0.55 18.02 15.89
C ASP A 430 1.60 16.93 16.10
N THR A 431 1.59 16.38 17.30
CA THR A 431 2.36 15.21 17.77
C THR A 431 2.07 13.91 16.99
N ASN A 432 1.28 13.93 15.91
CA ASN A 432 0.82 12.71 15.23
C ASN A 432 1.73 12.14 14.13
N MET A 433 2.79 12.84 13.68
CA MET A 433 3.75 12.23 12.74
C MET A 433 4.78 11.33 13.43
N ARG A 434 4.99 11.44 14.75
CA ARG A 434 5.85 10.51 15.50
C ARG A 434 5.17 9.17 15.81
N ASN A 435 3.87 9.02 15.54
CA ASN A 435 3.20 7.71 15.66
C ASN A 435 3.38 6.80 14.44
N PHE A 436 4.03 7.26 13.36
CA PHE A 436 4.44 6.37 12.27
C PHE A 436 5.66 5.51 12.66
N GLU A 437 6.47 5.95 13.64
CA GLU A 437 7.64 5.19 14.13
C GLU A 437 7.32 4.18 15.26
N GLY A 438 6.05 4.11 15.69
CA GLY A 438 5.57 3.22 16.75
C GLY A 438 4.53 2.16 16.33
N SER A 439 4.03 2.19 15.09
CA SER A 439 2.98 1.25 14.64
C SER A 439 3.56 0.03 13.90
N ILE A 440 4.50 -0.65 14.54
CA ILE A 440 4.80 -2.06 14.24
C ILE A 440 4.62 -2.81 15.56
N PHE A 441 3.40 -3.33 15.75
CA PHE A 441 2.99 -4.27 16.80
C PHE A 441 3.40 -3.93 18.24
N GLU A 442 2.66 -3.02 18.87
CA GLU A 442 2.34 -3.12 20.30
C GLU A 442 1.01 -2.40 20.58
N TYR A 443 -0.07 -3.18 20.68
CA TYR A 443 -1.37 -2.68 21.15
C TYR A 443 -1.27 -2.36 22.64
N ASN A 444 -1.01 -1.11 22.97
CA ASN A 444 -1.22 -0.55 24.30
C ASN A 444 -1.87 0.84 24.17
N ILE A 445 -3.20 0.88 24.11
CA ILE A 445 -3.96 2.13 24.10
C ILE A 445 -4.28 2.51 25.54
N ARG A 446 -3.60 3.55 26.02
CA ARG A 446 -3.89 4.23 27.28
C ARG A 446 -4.94 5.32 27.04
N GLU A 447 -6.00 5.24 27.84
CA GLU A 447 -7.09 6.17 28.14
C GLU A 447 -7.23 7.47 27.32
N GLY A 448 -8.35 7.57 26.58
CA GLY A 448 -8.87 8.80 26.02
C GLY A 448 -10.28 9.12 26.56
N ILE A 449 -10.34 10.07 27.50
CA ILE A 449 -11.55 10.77 27.93
C ILE A 449 -12.02 11.66 26.77
N MET A 450 -13.27 11.51 26.37
CA MET A 450 -13.93 12.35 25.37
C MET A 450 -14.28 13.74 25.93
N PRO A 451 -14.09 14.82 25.16
CA PRO A 451 -14.93 16.00 25.32
C PRO A 451 -15.67 16.38 24.03
N GLY A 452 -16.99 16.48 24.18
CA GLY A 452 -17.76 17.68 23.82
C GLY A 452 -17.77 18.12 22.36
N THR A 453 -18.88 17.81 21.69
CA THR A 453 -19.33 18.43 20.45
C THR A 453 -19.53 19.94 20.61
N THR A 454 -18.88 20.73 19.75
CA THR A 454 -19.36 22.07 19.40
C THR A 454 -19.45 22.18 17.89
N ASP A 455 -20.68 22.40 17.42
CA ASP A 455 -21.04 22.79 16.08
C ASP A 455 -20.34 24.09 15.71
N ASP A 456 -19.61 24.11 14.60
CA ASP A 456 -19.43 25.33 13.82
C ASP A 456 -19.58 25.00 12.33
N LYS A 457 -20.60 25.63 11.76
CA LYS A 457 -20.90 25.68 10.34
C LYS A 457 -19.95 26.71 9.73
N ASP A 458 -19.23 26.35 8.68
CA ASP A 458 -18.94 27.34 7.66
C ASP A 458 -18.85 26.74 6.25
N ASP A 459 -19.39 27.57 5.37
CA ASP A 459 -19.87 27.36 4.01
C ASP A 459 -18.73 27.64 3.02
N CYS A 460 -18.46 26.71 2.08
CA CYS A 460 -17.69 26.99 0.85
C CYS A 460 -17.98 25.93 -0.24
N SER A 461 -18.84 26.32 -1.19
CA SER A 461 -18.85 26.01 -2.63
C SER A 461 -18.07 24.77 -3.11
N LYS A 462 -18.74 23.66 -3.48
CA LYS A 462 -19.27 23.35 -4.82
C LYS A 462 -18.25 23.51 -5.96
N ASP A 463 -17.68 22.38 -6.37
CA ASP A 463 -17.49 22.06 -7.79
C ASP A 463 -17.91 20.60 -8.03
N ASP A 464 -18.77 20.46 -9.04
CA ASP A 464 -19.55 19.28 -9.40
C ASP A 464 -18.69 18.15 -10.00
N PHE A 465 -18.74 16.98 -9.37
CA PHE A 465 -18.65 15.69 -10.07
C PHE A 465 -19.69 14.75 -9.46
N SER A 466 -20.92 14.88 -9.96
CA SER A 466 -22.02 13.97 -9.66
C SER A 466 -21.96 12.75 -10.59
N ASP A 467 -21.55 11.60 -10.06
CA ASP A 467 -21.96 10.30 -10.61
C ASP A 467 -22.95 9.69 -9.61
N SER A 468 -24.23 9.74 -9.99
CA SER A 468 -25.33 9.13 -9.28
C SER A 468 -25.46 7.67 -9.69
N ASP A 469 -25.08 6.75 -8.80
CA ASP A 469 -25.60 5.38 -8.85
C ASP A 469 -26.65 5.23 -7.75
N ASN A 470 -27.88 5.53 -8.15
CA ASN A 470 -29.11 5.19 -7.44
C ASN A 470 -29.34 3.69 -7.56
N GLU A 471 -29.08 2.93 -6.49
CA GLU A 471 -29.81 1.68 -6.27
C GLU A 471 -30.60 1.78 -4.97
N ALA A 472 -31.90 2.02 -5.17
CA ALA A 472 -32.92 1.79 -4.18
C ALA A 472 -33.09 0.27 -3.97
N SER A 473 -32.99 -0.17 -2.73
CA SER A 473 -33.75 -1.33 -2.28
C SER A 473 -34.14 -1.16 -0.82
N ASP A 474 -35.38 -0.72 -0.71
CA ASP A 474 -36.34 -0.99 0.34
C ASP A 474 -36.23 -2.44 0.83
N ASN A 475 -36.09 -2.64 2.14
CA ASN A 475 -36.74 -3.73 2.85
C ASN A 475 -36.67 -3.52 4.36
N SER A 476 -37.88 -3.50 4.90
CA SER A 476 -38.30 -3.31 6.27
C SER A 476 -38.17 -4.55 7.15
N TYR A 477 -38.15 -4.32 8.48
CA TYR A 477 -38.69 -5.20 9.54
C TYR A 477 -37.86 -6.47 9.87
N GLU A 478 -37.67 -6.99 11.09
CA GLU A 478 -38.00 -6.71 12.51
C GLU A 478 -36.72 -7.12 13.31
N GLY A 479 -36.36 -6.64 14.50
CA GLY A 479 -37.19 -6.44 15.68
C GLY A 479 -37.20 -7.68 16.58
N GLU A 480 -36.05 -8.20 17.05
CA GLU A 480 -36.03 -9.16 18.17
C GLU A 480 -34.91 -8.82 19.17
N GLU A 481 -35.36 -8.31 20.32
CA GLU A 481 -34.62 -8.11 21.55
C GLU A 481 -34.56 -9.44 22.30
N ASP A 482 -33.36 -10.02 22.45
CA ASP A 482 -33.14 -11.08 23.44
C ASP A 482 -32.34 -10.52 24.61
N SER A 483 -33.08 -10.38 25.71
CA SER A 483 -32.61 -10.04 27.04
C SER A 483 -32.15 -11.30 27.75
N GLU A 484 -30.85 -11.48 27.98
CA GLU A 484 -30.36 -12.49 28.92
C GLU A 484 -29.40 -11.91 29.95
N ALA A 485 -29.95 -11.83 31.16
CA ALA A 485 -29.38 -12.03 32.49
C ALA A 485 -27.85 -12.07 32.63
N SER A 486 -27.34 -11.07 33.35
CA SER A 486 -26.00 -11.07 33.94
C SER A 486 -26.02 -11.85 35.27
N GLU A 487 -25.14 -12.85 35.40
CA GLU A 487 -24.75 -13.43 36.70
C GLU A 487 -23.23 -13.24 36.95
N PRO A 488 -22.81 -13.22 38.23
CA PRO A 488 -21.61 -12.51 38.65
C PRO A 488 -20.33 -13.38 38.64
N GLN A 489 -19.21 -12.77 38.23
CA GLN A 489 -17.88 -13.34 38.43
C GLN A 489 -17.37 -13.11 39.87
N PRO A 490 -16.69 -14.08 40.48
CA PRO A 490 -15.85 -13.84 41.65
C PRO A 490 -14.36 -13.69 41.28
N GLY A 491 -13.79 -12.58 41.76
CA GLY A 491 -12.45 -12.45 42.37
C GLY A 491 -11.24 -13.06 41.67
N ASN A 492 -10.41 -12.22 41.06
CA ASN A 492 -9.04 -12.54 40.70
C ASN A 492 -8.07 -11.93 41.72
N ALA A 493 -7.13 -12.75 42.21
CA ALA A 493 -6.04 -12.35 43.10
C ALA A 493 -4.71 -12.33 42.33
N ASN A 494 -3.94 -11.28 42.58
CA ASN A 494 -2.60 -10.99 42.06
C ASN A 494 -1.56 -12.09 42.35
N ASN A 495 -0.56 -12.23 41.47
CA ASN A 495 0.86 -12.24 41.87
C ASN A 495 1.86 -12.09 40.70
N ASN A 496 2.49 -10.91 40.67
CA ASN A 496 3.90 -10.53 40.48
C ASN A 496 4.99 -11.52 39.97
N ASN A 497 5.85 -10.93 39.11
CA ASN A 497 7.32 -10.81 39.13
C ASN A 497 8.18 -11.47 38.01
N SER A 498 8.79 -10.56 37.23
CA SER A 498 10.23 -10.39 36.89
C SER A 498 10.93 -11.49 36.06
N THR A 499 11.76 -11.21 35.04
CA THR A 499 13.04 -10.47 35.12
C THR A 499 13.64 -10.37 33.70
N GLU A 500 14.34 -9.27 33.42
CA GLU A 500 15.17 -9.01 32.23
C GLU A 500 16.34 -10.01 32.08
N GLN A 501 16.76 -10.27 30.83
CA GLN A 501 18.17 -10.41 30.49
C GLN A 501 18.42 -10.08 29.01
N VAL A 502 19.40 -9.19 28.81
CA VAL A 502 19.95 -8.72 27.55
C VAL A 502 21.13 -9.61 27.20
N GLU A 503 21.22 -10.12 25.98
CA GLU A 503 22.50 -10.50 25.38
C GLU A 503 22.51 -10.33 23.86
N ASP A 504 23.65 -9.83 23.41
CA ASP A 504 24.01 -9.33 22.09
C ASP A 504 24.93 -10.35 21.41
N ARG A 505 24.67 -10.73 20.14
CA ARG A 505 25.68 -10.93 19.08
C ARG A 505 25.15 -11.56 17.78
N SER A 506 25.68 -10.97 16.70
CA SER A 506 25.63 -11.30 15.27
C SER A 506 25.98 -12.74 14.86
N ALA A 507 25.26 -13.27 13.85
CA ALA A 507 25.82 -13.74 12.56
C ALA A 507 24.70 -14.32 11.65
N ILE A 508 24.81 -14.02 10.36
CA ILE A 508 23.87 -14.32 9.27
C ILE A 508 23.97 -15.80 8.86
N ASP A 509 22.86 -16.55 8.84
CA ASP A 509 22.40 -17.39 7.69
C ASP A 509 21.09 -18.16 8.01
N TYR A 510 20.11 -18.11 7.09
CA TYR A 510 18.88 -18.92 6.96
C TYR A 510 17.89 -19.10 8.13
N PHE A 511 18.15 -18.61 9.34
CA PHE A 511 17.31 -18.83 10.55
C PHE A 511 16.23 -17.77 10.84
N THR A 512 16.06 -16.75 10.02
CA THR A 512 15.28 -15.53 10.34
C THR A 512 13.75 -15.74 10.49
N ILE A 513 13.20 -16.90 10.11
CA ILE A 513 11.76 -17.20 10.33
C ILE A 513 11.53 -17.78 11.73
N ALA A 514 12.51 -18.48 12.33
CA ALA A 514 12.35 -19.10 13.65
C ALA A 514 12.47 -18.08 14.80
N ASP A 515 13.36 -17.08 14.67
CA ASP A 515 13.57 -16.07 15.72
C ASP A 515 12.44 -15.02 15.79
N ARG A 516 11.71 -14.78 14.69
CA ARG A 516 10.47 -13.97 14.71
C ARG A 516 9.28 -14.70 15.35
N LEU A 517 9.39 -16.01 15.61
CA LEU A 517 8.33 -16.84 16.22
C LEU A 517 8.48 -17.03 17.74
N GLY A 518 9.37 -16.27 18.40
CA GLY A 518 9.42 -16.22 19.87
C GLY A 518 9.96 -17.48 20.55
N PHE A 519 10.75 -18.31 19.87
CA PHE A 519 11.43 -19.43 20.52
C PHE A 519 12.72 -18.95 21.19
N GLY A 520 12.60 -18.40 22.39
CA GLY A 520 13.73 -18.18 23.27
C GLY A 520 14.43 -19.51 23.59
N ARG A 521 15.77 -19.53 23.47
CA ARG A 521 16.60 -20.59 24.04
C ARG A 521 16.36 -20.64 25.55
N ILE A 522 15.87 -21.77 26.04
CA ILE A 522 16.00 -22.15 27.44
C ILE A 522 17.17 -23.14 27.50
N GLU A 523 18.27 -22.73 28.10
CA GLU A 523 19.37 -23.63 28.52
C GLU A 523 18.92 -24.56 29.66
#